data_AF-A0A3M1NVN9-F1
#
_entry.id   AF-A0A3M1NVN9-F1
#
_cell.length_a   1.000
_cell.length_b   1.000
_cell.length_c   1.000
_cell.angle_alpha   90.00
_cell.angle_beta   90.00
_cell.angle_gamma   90.00
#
_symmetry.space_group_name_H-M   'P 1'
#
loop_
_entity.id
_entity.type
_entity.pdbx_description
1 polymer ?
#
loop_
_entity_poly.entity_id
_entity_poly.type
_entity_poly.pdbx_seq_one_letter_code
_entity_poly.pdbx_strand_id
1 'polypeptide(L)'
;MKLVLDPDGVNGDPEIVTVTAHSASGTTVTVTRGAEGTTARQHGSGTKWVLAATAAQWTSTLNAAAGALPVGALVPYAGTSSPDTTHWLLCDGSAVSRTTYATLFGVIGTTFGAGDGATTFNLPDLRGRAVFGLDNMGGTAANRVTDPAGITLGGTVGAETVTLTVNELPAHAHTGATGSNGDHWHSVSITSGSAGSHTHSFSATTSTNGSHTHAPGQADLTAGTSFVVGVSGNLGDYNPSSIAATNAGAWDGATATASGGSHNHSVSGTTGSAGSHTHLVSGNTGTTGAHTHTITSEGGGAAHQNMQPSMAVGWLIKAA
;
A
#
# COMPACT_ATOMS: atom_id res chain seq x y z
N MET A 1 27.62 55.10 -54.09
CA MET A 1 27.41 55.30 -52.62
C MET A 1 26.31 56.32 -52.43
N LYS A 2 25.38 56.14 -51.48
CA LYS A 2 24.33 57.11 -51.18
C LYS A 2 24.73 57.91 -49.93
N LEU A 3 24.56 59.22 -49.96
CA LEU A 3 24.83 60.12 -48.83
C LEU A 3 23.53 60.81 -48.42
N VAL A 4 23.34 60.98 -47.11
CA VAL A 4 22.25 61.81 -46.57
C VAL A 4 22.80 63.21 -46.28
N LEU A 5 22.14 64.21 -46.84
CA LEU A 5 22.38 65.62 -46.58
C LEU A 5 21.38 66.12 -45.56
N ASP A 6 21.87 66.86 -44.55
CA ASP A 6 21.12 67.28 -43.36
C ASP A 6 20.43 66.11 -42.62
N PRO A 7 21.20 65.11 -42.15
CA PRO A 7 20.63 63.92 -41.50
C PRO A 7 19.87 64.24 -40.21
N ASP A 8 20.14 65.39 -39.60
CA ASP A 8 19.53 65.84 -38.35
C ASP A 8 18.24 66.65 -38.57
N GLY A 9 17.89 66.92 -39.84
CA GLY A 9 16.62 67.57 -40.24
C GLY A 9 16.51 69.04 -39.83
N VAL A 10 17.63 69.72 -39.54
CA VAL A 10 17.64 71.08 -38.98
C VAL A 10 17.10 72.11 -39.97
N ASN A 11 17.24 71.83 -41.28
CA ASN A 11 16.80 72.71 -42.37
C ASN A 11 15.70 72.03 -43.23
N GLY A 12 14.92 71.12 -42.63
CA GLY A 12 13.80 70.39 -43.23
C GLY A 12 14.15 68.94 -43.61
N ASP A 13 13.36 68.35 -44.50
CA ASP A 13 13.50 66.92 -44.82
C ASP A 13 14.88 66.56 -45.40
N PRO A 14 15.50 65.43 -44.97
CA PRO A 14 16.80 65.00 -45.45
C PRO A 14 16.82 64.72 -46.96
N GLU A 15 17.86 65.18 -47.67
CA GLU A 15 18.07 64.90 -49.09
C GLU A 15 19.03 63.72 -49.27
N ILE A 16 18.68 62.76 -50.13
CA ILE A 16 19.57 61.63 -50.46
C ILE A 16 20.20 61.89 -51.81
N VAL A 17 21.54 61.87 -51.87
CA VAL A 17 22.31 62.04 -53.11
C VAL A 17 23.12 60.81 -53.47
N THR A 18 23.38 60.63 -54.76
CA THR A 18 24.19 59.52 -55.26
C THR A 18 25.58 60.02 -55.65
N VAL A 19 26.63 59.46 -55.03
CA VAL A 19 28.02 59.75 -55.39
C VAL A 19 28.33 59.12 -56.75
N THR A 20 28.68 59.97 -57.72
CA THR A 20 29.04 59.58 -59.10
C THR A 20 30.54 59.55 -59.33
N ALA A 21 31.33 60.29 -58.55
CA ALA A 21 32.80 60.20 -58.56
C ALA A 21 33.39 60.59 -57.19
N HIS A 22 34.46 59.89 -56.80
CA HIS A 22 35.31 60.25 -55.66
C HIS A 22 36.73 59.74 -55.91
N SER A 23 37.75 60.41 -55.36
CA SER A 23 39.13 59.91 -55.34
C SER A 23 39.47 59.38 -53.95
N ALA A 24 40.38 58.41 -53.87
CA ALA A 24 40.73 57.71 -52.63
C ALA A 24 41.34 58.62 -51.53
N SER A 25 41.79 59.83 -51.89
CA SER A 25 42.34 60.83 -50.98
C SER A 25 41.61 62.18 -51.01
N GLY A 26 40.53 62.29 -51.78
CA GLY A 26 39.80 63.55 -51.96
C GLY A 26 38.86 63.83 -50.77
N THR A 27 38.89 65.08 -50.28
CA THR A 27 37.86 65.60 -49.36
C THR A 27 36.59 66.06 -50.10
N THR A 28 36.55 65.88 -51.42
CA THR A 28 35.47 66.32 -52.31
C THR A 28 34.91 65.14 -53.10
N VAL A 29 33.59 65.08 -53.25
CA VAL A 29 32.89 64.08 -54.05
C VAL A 29 31.98 64.75 -55.08
N THR A 30 31.84 64.17 -56.26
CA THR A 30 30.82 64.57 -57.23
C THR A 30 29.57 63.72 -56.97
N VAL A 31 28.42 64.38 -56.91
CA VAL A 31 27.12 63.72 -56.66
C VAL A 31 26.10 64.10 -57.71
N THR A 32 25.22 63.17 -58.04
CA THR A 32 23.92 63.48 -58.64
C THR A 32 22.95 63.79 -57.51
N ARG A 33 22.35 64.99 -57.56
CA ARG A 33 21.35 65.46 -56.60
C ARG A 33 20.00 64.78 -56.84
N GLY A 34 19.27 64.55 -55.74
CA GLY A 34 17.93 63.97 -55.77
C GLY A 34 17.91 62.48 -56.14
N ALA A 35 17.76 61.62 -55.14
CA ALA A 35 17.21 60.27 -55.35
C ALA A 35 15.69 60.38 -55.60
N GLU A 36 15.12 59.37 -56.27
CA GLU A 36 13.67 59.29 -56.53
C GLU A 36 12.88 59.46 -55.21
N GLY A 37 11.97 60.45 -55.18
CA GLY A 37 11.19 60.81 -53.99
C GLY A 37 11.82 61.86 -53.05
N THR A 38 13.01 62.39 -53.34
CA THR A 38 13.64 63.47 -52.55
C THR A 38 13.62 64.81 -53.28
N THR A 39 13.43 65.91 -52.55
CA THR A 39 13.47 67.27 -53.11
C THR A 39 14.90 67.79 -53.08
N ALA A 40 15.48 68.15 -54.23
CA ALA A 40 16.83 68.71 -54.29
C ALA A 40 16.88 70.11 -53.64
N ARG A 41 17.89 70.38 -52.81
CA ARG A 41 18.03 71.66 -52.09
C ARG A 41 19.48 72.08 -51.90
N GLN A 42 19.76 73.37 -51.90
CA GLN A 42 21.14 73.88 -51.74
C GLN A 42 21.63 73.65 -50.30
N HIS A 43 22.87 73.16 -50.15
CA HIS A 43 23.51 72.96 -48.84
C HIS A 43 24.68 73.92 -48.69
N GLY A 44 24.88 74.43 -47.48
CA GLY A 44 25.98 75.31 -47.14
C GLY A 44 27.34 74.60 -47.17
N SER A 45 28.41 75.37 -47.38
CA SER A 45 29.77 74.86 -47.22
C SER A 45 30.01 74.46 -45.77
N GLY A 46 30.57 73.26 -45.52
CA GLY A 46 30.91 72.77 -44.19
C GLY A 46 29.86 71.92 -43.47
N THR A 47 28.68 71.70 -44.06
CA THR A 47 27.69 70.77 -43.50
C THR A 47 28.25 69.35 -43.42
N LYS A 48 27.99 68.62 -42.33
CA LYS A 48 28.43 67.22 -42.14
C LYS A 48 27.52 66.26 -42.92
N TRP A 49 28.12 65.39 -43.71
CA TRP A 49 27.39 64.41 -44.52
C TRP A 49 27.59 63.03 -43.89
N VAL A 50 26.53 62.25 -43.80
CA VAL A 50 26.61 60.90 -43.24
C VAL A 50 26.30 59.89 -44.34
N LEU A 51 27.04 58.79 -44.35
CA LEU A 51 26.78 57.66 -45.25
C LEU A 51 25.38 57.12 -44.95
N ALA A 52 24.50 57.11 -45.95
CA ALA A 52 23.24 56.40 -45.84
C ALA A 52 23.54 54.90 -45.83
N ALA A 53 22.91 54.13 -44.94
CA ALA A 53 22.98 52.68 -44.99
C ALA A 53 22.54 52.21 -46.39
N THR A 54 23.48 51.62 -47.13
CA THR A 54 23.21 51.10 -48.48
C THR A 54 22.27 49.89 -48.40
N ALA A 55 21.55 49.58 -49.48
CA ALA A 55 20.72 48.37 -49.54
C ALA A 55 21.53 47.11 -49.17
N ALA A 56 22.80 47.03 -49.59
CA ALA A 56 23.72 45.95 -49.22
C ALA A 56 24.02 45.89 -47.71
N GLN A 57 24.18 47.03 -47.04
CA GLN A 57 24.37 47.08 -45.59
C GLN A 57 23.11 46.63 -44.86
N TRP A 58 21.92 47.05 -45.30
CA TRP A 58 20.64 46.57 -44.77
C TRP A 58 20.44 45.07 -44.96
N THR A 59 20.76 44.53 -46.15
CA THR A 59 20.72 43.09 -46.42
C THR A 59 21.71 42.33 -45.54
N SER A 60 22.89 42.90 -45.26
CA SER A 60 23.89 42.25 -44.41
C SER A 60 23.45 42.14 -42.94
N THR A 61 22.82 43.17 -42.38
CA THR A 61 22.27 43.12 -41.01
C THR A 61 21.04 42.22 -40.92
N LEU A 62 20.16 42.22 -41.93
CA LEU A 62 19.01 41.31 -41.99
C LEU A 62 19.44 39.85 -42.15
N ASN A 63 20.43 39.54 -42.99
CA ASN A 63 20.97 38.18 -43.13
C ASN A 63 21.71 37.72 -41.86
N ALA A 64 22.43 38.63 -41.18
CA ALA A 64 23.04 38.32 -39.90
C ALA A 64 21.99 38.00 -38.82
N ALA A 65 20.82 38.66 -38.86
CA ALA A 65 19.70 38.37 -37.97
C ALA A 65 18.94 37.08 -38.36
N ALA A 66 18.76 36.81 -39.65
CA ALA A 66 18.10 35.59 -40.16
C ALA A 66 18.95 34.32 -39.96
N GLY A 67 20.28 34.47 -39.86
CA GLY A 67 21.24 33.40 -39.56
C GLY A 67 21.39 33.04 -38.08
N ALA A 68 20.61 33.63 -37.17
CA ALA A 68 20.84 33.49 -35.72
C ALA A 68 20.75 32.04 -35.20
N LEU A 69 20.03 31.17 -35.91
CA LEU A 69 19.94 29.74 -35.61
C LEU A 69 20.35 28.91 -36.83
N PRO A 70 21.18 27.88 -36.69
CA PRO A 70 21.51 26.98 -37.79
C PRO A 70 20.29 26.13 -38.20
N VAL A 71 20.23 25.72 -39.47
CA VAL A 71 19.24 24.74 -39.93
C VAL A 71 19.38 23.45 -39.13
N GLY A 72 18.26 22.85 -38.73
CA GLY A 72 18.21 21.71 -37.81
C GLY A 72 18.17 22.10 -36.32
N ALA A 73 18.29 23.38 -35.98
CA ALA A 73 18.10 23.84 -34.60
C ALA A 73 16.66 23.61 -34.15
N LEU A 74 16.51 23.10 -32.92
CA LEU A 74 15.23 22.91 -32.25
C LEU A 74 14.97 24.08 -31.30
N VAL A 75 13.75 24.61 -31.34
CA VAL A 75 13.32 25.68 -30.43
C VAL A 75 11.96 25.36 -29.81
N PRO A 76 11.78 25.65 -28.50
CA PRO A 76 10.46 25.59 -27.88
C PRO A 76 9.57 26.71 -28.46
N TYR A 77 8.29 26.41 -28.64
CA TYR A 77 7.37 27.28 -29.35
C TYR A 77 5.99 27.28 -28.68
N ALA A 78 5.49 28.47 -28.36
CA ALA A 78 4.22 28.64 -27.66
C ALA A 78 2.99 28.66 -28.58
N GLY A 79 3.17 28.69 -29.90
CA GLY A 79 2.07 28.66 -30.87
C GLY A 79 1.62 27.26 -31.24
N THR A 80 0.45 27.17 -31.89
CA THR A 80 -0.18 25.90 -32.28
C THR A 80 0.08 25.49 -33.73
N SER A 81 0.60 26.39 -34.56
CA SER A 81 0.93 26.15 -35.97
C SER A 81 2.30 26.72 -36.30
N SER A 82 2.98 26.14 -37.30
CA SER A 82 4.24 26.71 -37.77
C SER A 82 4.05 28.19 -38.14
N PRO A 83 4.91 29.09 -37.66
CA PRO A 83 4.81 30.52 -37.97
C PRO A 83 5.11 30.80 -39.44
N ASP A 84 5.97 29.99 -40.06
CA ASP A 84 6.29 30.04 -41.48
C ASP A 84 6.76 28.65 -41.90
N THR A 85 5.94 27.94 -42.68
CA THR A 85 6.21 26.57 -43.13
C THR A 85 7.43 26.46 -44.04
N THR A 86 7.92 27.58 -44.57
CA THR A 86 9.13 27.60 -45.42
C THR A 86 10.40 27.46 -44.60
N HIS A 87 10.43 28.06 -43.41
CA HIS A 87 11.63 28.16 -42.57
C HIS A 87 11.51 27.38 -41.26
N TRP A 88 10.30 27.01 -40.85
CA TRP A 88 10.02 26.34 -39.59
C TRP A 88 9.01 25.21 -39.79
N LEU A 89 9.28 24.07 -39.16
CA LEU A 89 8.38 22.92 -39.18
C LEU A 89 8.13 22.43 -37.76
N LEU A 90 6.92 21.91 -37.48
CA LEU A 90 6.61 21.30 -36.19
C LEU A 90 7.33 19.96 -36.06
N CYS A 91 7.81 19.65 -34.86
CA CYS A 91 8.45 18.36 -34.55
C CYS A 91 7.39 17.32 -34.18
N ASP A 92 6.60 16.89 -35.16
CA ASP A 92 5.47 15.97 -35.03
C ASP A 92 5.68 14.60 -35.72
N GLY A 93 6.91 14.32 -36.17
CA GLY A 93 7.23 13.07 -36.87
C GLY A 93 6.80 13.01 -38.33
N SER A 94 6.24 14.09 -38.89
CA SER A 94 5.77 14.09 -40.28
C SER A 94 6.90 13.86 -41.29
N ALA A 95 6.55 13.24 -42.43
CA ALA A 95 7.45 13.07 -43.56
C ALA A 95 7.41 14.32 -44.45
N VAL A 96 8.58 14.87 -44.77
CA VAL A 96 8.73 16.09 -45.59
C VAL A 96 9.66 15.86 -46.78
N SER A 97 9.51 16.69 -47.81
CA SER A 97 10.24 16.54 -49.08
C SER A 97 11.74 16.83 -48.93
N ARG A 98 12.58 15.92 -49.43
CA ARG A 98 14.05 16.10 -49.52
C ARG A 98 14.44 17.21 -50.48
N THR A 99 13.63 17.48 -51.51
CA THR A 99 13.93 18.54 -52.49
C THR A 99 13.52 19.91 -51.98
N THR A 100 12.38 20.00 -51.30
CA THR A 100 11.90 21.26 -50.71
C THR A 100 12.77 21.69 -49.53
N TYR A 101 13.16 20.76 -48.68
CA TYR A 101 13.97 21.02 -47.48
C TYR A 101 15.36 20.39 -47.58
N ALA A 102 16.05 20.62 -48.71
CA ALA A 102 17.34 19.99 -49.01
C ALA A 102 18.42 20.31 -47.97
N THR A 103 18.48 21.55 -47.47
CA THR A 103 19.43 21.97 -46.44
C THR A 103 19.19 21.21 -45.13
N LEU A 104 17.93 21.09 -44.71
CA LEU A 104 17.57 20.33 -43.50
C LEU A 104 17.88 18.84 -43.66
N PHE A 105 17.56 18.25 -44.81
CA PHE A 105 17.90 16.86 -45.10
C PHE A 105 19.42 16.63 -45.05
N GLY A 106 20.22 17.59 -45.52
CA GLY A 106 21.68 17.54 -45.41
C GLY A 106 22.19 17.53 -43.96
N VAL A 107 21.44 18.08 -43.02
CA VAL A 107 21.81 18.13 -41.58
C VAL A 107 21.33 16.88 -40.84
N ILE A 108 20.05 16.51 -40.95
CA ILE A 108 19.47 15.44 -40.12
C ILE A 108 19.32 14.10 -40.83
N GLY A 109 19.41 14.08 -42.16
CA GLY A 109 19.28 12.88 -42.98
C GLY A 109 17.99 12.10 -42.67
N THR A 110 18.14 10.80 -42.46
CA THR A 110 17.05 9.88 -42.11
C THR A 110 17.05 9.47 -40.63
N THR A 111 17.74 10.24 -39.78
CA THR A 111 17.93 9.92 -38.35
C THR A 111 16.60 9.70 -37.63
N PHE A 112 15.56 10.46 -37.98
CA PHE A 112 14.23 10.39 -37.39
C PHE A 112 13.23 9.56 -38.23
N GLY A 113 13.72 8.86 -39.24
CA GLY A 113 12.95 8.03 -40.15
C GLY A 113 13.23 8.34 -41.62
N ALA A 114 13.19 7.29 -42.44
CA ALA A 114 13.52 7.38 -43.87
C ALA A 114 12.43 7.97 -44.75
N GLY A 115 11.25 8.30 -44.18
CA GLY A 115 10.06 8.64 -44.96
C GLY A 115 9.62 7.49 -45.85
N ASP A 116 9.37 7.81 -47.12
CA ASP A 116 9.13 6.87 -48.22
C ASP A 116 10.39 6.14 -48.73
N GLY A 117 11.56 6.44 -48.15
CA GLY A 117 12.85 5.86 -48.55
C GLY A 117 13.48 6.50 -49.80
N ALA A 118 12.79 7.41 -50.49
CA ALA A 118 13.24 7.98 -51.75
C ALA A 118 13.17 9.52 -51.79
N THR A 119 11.97 10.09 -51.67
CA THR A 119 11.71 11.51 -51.90
C THR A 119 11.49 12.30 -50.62
N THR A 120 11.30 11.62 -49.49
CA THR A 120 10.97 12.23 -48.20
C THR A 120 11.89 11.75 -47.07
N PHE A 121 11.84 12.45 -45.95
CA PHE A 121 12.49 12.09 -44.69
C PHE A 121 11.61 12.56 -43.53
N ASN A 122 11.73 11.92 -42.36
CA ASN A 122 10.89 12.26 -41.22
C ASN A 122 11.54 13.36 -40.36
N LEU A 123 10.70 14.22 -39.82
CA LEU A 123 11.05 15.15 -38.74
C LEU A 123 11.15 14.41 -37.39
N PRO A 124 11.80 15.00 -36.38
CA PRO A 124 11.69 14.51 -35.00
C PRO A 124 10.22 14.51 -34.53
N ASP A 125 9.83 13.54 -33.71
CA ASP A 125 8.54 13.52 -33.00
C ASP A 125 8.77 13.78 -31.52
N LEU A 126 8.48 15.01 -31.08
CA LEU A 126 8.71 15.45 -29.69
C LEU A 126 7.41 15.54 -28.87
N ARG A 127 6.29 15.04 -29.39
CA ARG A 127 5.01 15.06 -28.67
C ARG A 127 5.09 14.14 -27.44
N GLY A 128 4.79 14.70 -26.26
CA GLY A 128 4.84 13.96 -24.99
C GLY A 128 6.25 13.59 -24.52
N ARG A 129 7.30 14.18 -25.12
CA ARG A 129 8.70 13.83 -24.80
C ARG A 129 9.45 15.01 -24.18
N ALA A 130 10.29 14.69 -23.20
CA ALA A 130 11.36 15.58 -22.77
C ALA A 130 12.60 15.34 -23.64
N VAL A 131 13.31 16.41 -23.99
CA VAL A 131 14.56 16.33 -24.75
C VAL A 131 15.73 16.35 -23.78
N PHE A 132 16.72 15.50 -24.01
CA PHE A 132 18.01 15.51 -23.32
C PHE A 132 19.15 15.51 -24.34
N GLY A 133 20.34 15.94 -23.91
CA GLY A 133 21.52 15.97 -24.76
C GLY A 133 22.04 14.56 -25.05
N LEU A 134 22.55 14.34 -26.27
CA LEU A 134 23.21 13.10 -26.64
C LEU A 134 24.46 12.89 -25.76
N ASP A 135 24.54 11.77 -25.05
CA ASP A 135 25.53 11.59 -23.96
C ASP A 135 27.00 11.75 -24.41
N ASN A 136 27.30 11.40 -25.66
CA ASN A 136 28.65 11.52 -26.20
C ASN A 136 28.93 12.87 -26.88
N MET A 137 27.91 13.63 -27.27
CA MET A 137 28.02 14.86 -28.08
C MET A 137 28.98 14.75 -29.28
N GLY A 138 29.09 13.57 -29.91
CA GLY A 138 30.03 13.28 -31.00
C GLY A 138 31.47 12.93 -30.57
N GLY A 139 31.73 12.81 -29.27
CA GLY A 139 33.01 12.43 -28.67
C GLY A 139 32.90 11.23 -27.71
N THR A 140 33.53 11.33 -26.53
CA THR A 140 33.47 10.28 -25.50
C THR A 140 32.19 10.42 -24.66
N ALA A 141 31.53 9.30 -24.35
CA ALA A 141 30.34 9.27 -23.51
C ALA A 141 30.60 9.83 -22.10
N ALA A 142 29.71 10.72 -21.63
CA ALA A 142 29.74 11.25 -20.27
C ALA A 142 29.15 10.28 -19.23
N ASN A 143 28.54 9.17 -19.67
CA ASN A 143 27.87 8.16 -18.84
C ASN A 143 26.79 8.77 -17.93
N ARG A 144 26.04 9.75 -18.43
CA ARG A 144 24.86 10.34 -17.77
C ARG A 144 23.57 9.67 -18.22
N VAL A 145 23.51 9.29 -19.50
CA VAL A 145 22.47 8.42 -20.05
C VAL A 145 23.13 7.13 -20.48
N THR A 146 22.70 6.00 -19.89
CA THR A 146 23.30 4.68 -20.15
C THR A 146 22.33 3.71 -20.81
N ASP A 147 21.07 4.12 -21.03
CA ASP A 147 20.12 3.33 -21.79
C ASP A 147 20.60 3.21 -23.26
N PRO A 148 20.77 2.00 -23.81
CA PRO A 148 21.24 1.80 -25.19
C PRO A 148 20.40 2.52 -26.25
N ALA A 149 19.09 2.66 -26.04
CA ALA A 149 18.22 3.40 -26.95
C ALA A 149 18.34 4.92 -26.76
N GLY A 150 18.89 5.39 -25.64
CA GLY A 150 19.05 6.82 -25.31
C GLY A 150 20.43 7.39 -25.67
N ILE A 151 21.42 6.54 -25.91
CA ILE A 151 22.77 6.94 -26.30
C ILE A 151 22.95 7.18 -27.81
N THR A 152 21.89 6.96 -28.61
CA THR A 152 21.91 7.17 -30.06
C THR A 152 21.09 8.40 -30.42
N LEU A 153 21.60 9.23 -31.34
CA LEU A 153 20.85 10.40 -31.83
C LEU A 153 19.52 9.98 -32.45
N GLY A 154 18.43 10.62 -32.06
CA GLY A 154 17.07 10.28 -32.50
C GLY A 154 16.48 9.05 -31.79
N GLY A 155 17.23 8.40 -30.91
CA GLY A 155 16.74 7.32 -30.07
C GLY A 155 15.72 7.79 -29.04
N THR A 156 14.75 6.95 -28.73
CA THR A 156 13.66 7.25 -27.80
C THR A 156 13.72 6.31 -26.60
N VAL A 157 13.72 6.88 -25.40
CA VAL A 157 13.73 6.17 -24.11
C VAL A 157 12.68 6.73 -23.16
N GLY A 158 12.52 6.08 -22.01
CA GLY A 158 11.53 6.43 -21.01
C GLY A 158 10.18 5.75 -21.26
N ALA A 159 9.30 5.84 -20.26
CA ALA A 159 7.95 5.30 -20.31
C ALA A 159 6.97 6.33 -19.75
N GLU A 160 5.78 6.40 -20.35
CA GLU A 160 4.69 7.27 -19.86
C GLU A 160 4.14 6.77 -18.52
N THR A 161 4.15 5.46 -18.30
CA THR A 161 3.72 4.82 -17.05
C THR A 161 4.83 3.90 -16.55
N VAL A 162 5.22 4.06 -15.29
CA VAL A 162 6.19 3.21 -14.60
C VAL A 162 5.54 2.67 -13.33
N THR A 163 5.51 1.35 -13.17
CA THR A 163 5.16 0.72 -11.90
C THR A 163 6.40 0.70 -11.03
N LEU A 164 6.39 1.45 -9.92
CA LEU A 164 7.52 1.50 -9.00
C LEU A 164 7.69 0.17 -8.27
N THR A 165 8.90 -0.37 -8.33
CA THR A 165 9.34 -1.49 -7.49
C THR A 165 9.73 -1.00 -6.10
N VAL A 166 9.79 -1.91 -5.11
CA VAL A 166 10.23 -1.58 -3.75
C VAL A 166 11.64 -0.97 -3.75
N ASN A 167 12.52 -1.40 -4.66
CA ASN A 167 13.88 -0.88 -4.79
C ASN A 167 13.95 0.56 -5.31
N GLU A 168 12.88 1.06 -5.93
CA GLU A 168 12.78 2.43 -6.46
C GLU A 168 12.11 3.39 -5.46
N LEU A 169 11.64 2.88 -4.32
CA LEU A 169 11.07 3.68 -3.24
C LEU A 169 12.14 3.94 -2.16
N PRO A 170 12.37 5.21 -1.75
CA PRO A 170 13.17 5.50 -0.57
C PRO A 170 12.64 4.76 0.67
N ALA A 171 13.53 4.38 1.58
CA ALA A 171 13.13 3.74 2.84
C ALA A 171 12.15 4.64 3.60
N HIS A 172 10.95 4.13 3.85
CA HIS A 172 9.88 4.83 4.55
C HIS A 172 9.13 3.87 5.48
N ALA A 173 8.39 4.42 6.44
CA ALA A 173 7.61 3.65 7.40
C ALA A 173 6.19 4.21 7.49
N HIS A 174 5.23 3.32 7.72
CA HIS A 174 3.85 3.69 8.03
C HIS A 174 3.57 3.47 9.50
N THR A 175 2.86 4.39 10.13
CA THR A 175 2.29 4.19 11.48
C THR A 175 0.91 3.58 11.35
N GLY A 176 0.63 2.52 12.09
CA GLY A 176 -0.70 1.92 12.21
C GLY A 176 -1.13 1.84 13.68
N ALA A 177 -2.44 1.87 13.93
CA ALA A 177 -3.01 1.65 15.25
C ALA A 177 -4.20 0.68 15.12
N THR A 178 -4.34 -0.20 16.11
CA THR A 178 -5.53 -1.04 16.27
C THR A 178 -6.52 -0.34 17.21
N GLY A 179 -7.83 -0.53 16.99
CA GLY A 179 -8.84 -0.13 17.96
C GLY A 179 -8.78 -0.95 19.25
N SER A 180 -9.52 -0.52 20.28
CA SER A 180 -9.69 -1.31 21.51
C SER A 180 -10.38 -2.64 21.18
N ASN A 181 -9.85 -3.75 21.71
CA ASN A 181 -10.35 -5.11 21.52
C ASN A 181 -11.87 -5.18 21.73
N GLY A 182 -12.56 -5.88 20.81
CA GLY A 182 -14.00 -6.15 20.91
C GLY A 182 -14.34 -7.21 21.96
N ASP A 183 -15.57 -7.15 22.47
CA ASP A 183 -16.08 -8.03 23.53
C ASP A 183 -15.98 -9.52 23.16
N HIS A 184 -15.49 -10.34 24.10
CA HIS A 184 -15.53 -11.81 23.98
C HIS A 184 -16.10 -12.47 25.25
N TRP A 185 -16.68 -13.67 25.09
CA TRP A 185 -17.39 -14.40 26.15
C TRP A 185 -16.76 -15.77 26.43
N HIS A 186 -16.69 -16.15 27.71
CA HIS A 186 -16.32 -17.51 28.15
C HIS A 186 -17.54 -18.26 28.66
N SER A 187 -17.67 -19.55 28.33
CA SER A 187 -18.64 -20.46 28.94
C SER A 187 -17.97 -21.31 30.01
N VAL A 188 -18.60 -21.39 31.18
CA VAL A 188 -18.18 -22.25 32.31
C VAL A 188 -19.29 -23.25 32.60
N SER A 189 -18.94 -24.53 32.78
CA SER A 189 -19.87 -25.59 33.19
C SER A 189 -19.47 -26.12 34.56
N ILE A 190 -20.40 -26.17 35.51
CA ILE A 190 -20.20 -26.69 36.87
C ILE A 190 -21.16 -27.86 37.08
N THR A 191 -20.68 -28.98 37.63
CA THR A 191 -21.49 -30.17 37.97
C THR A 191 -21.33 -30.49 39.46
N SER A 192 -22.43 -30.73 40.17
CA SER A 192 -22.40 -31.13 41.58
C SER A 192 -22.07 -32.62 41.74
N GLY A 193 -21.10 -32.95 42.61
CA GLY A 193 -20.75 -34.33 42.97
C GLY A 193 -21.68 -34.93 44.02
N SER A 194 -21.73 -36.27 44.13
CA SER A 194 -22.60 -37.02 45.05
C SER A 194 -21.98 -37.17 46.45
N ALA A 195 -22.73 -36.85 47.51
CA ALA A 195 -22.39 -37.04 48.93
C ALA A 195 -23.65 -37.44 49.74
N GLY A 196 -23.49 -37.97 50.96
CA GLY A 196 -24.62 -38.25 51.88
C GLY A 196 -24.66 -39.63 52.56
N SER A 197 -23.68 -40.51 52.33
CA SER A 197 -23.63 -41.82 52.99
C SER A 197 -23.28 -41.69 54.48
N HIS A 198 -24.08 -42.32 55.35
CA HIS A 198 -23.82 -42.43 56.78
C HIS A 198 -24.40 -43.73 57.35
N THR A 199 -24.01 -44.09 58.58
CA THR A 199 -24.46 -45.29 59.29
C THR A 199 -25.23 -44.94 60.56
N HIS A 200 -26.14 -45.82 60.98
CA HIS A 200 -26.89 -45.69 62.23
C HIS A 200 -26.51 -46.83 63.19
N SER A 201 -26.56 -46.58 64.50
CA SER A 201 -26.43 -47.61 65.55
C SER A 201 -27.62 -47.54 66.48
N PHE A 202 -28.20 -48.70 66.77
CA PHE A 202 -29.32 -48.84 67.71
C PHE A 202 -29.07 -50.01 68.66
N SER A 203 -29.58 -49.89 69.88
CA SER A 203 -29.57 -50.96 70.88
C SER A 203 -30.93 -50.97 71.58
N ALA A 204 -31.57 -52.12 71.62
CA ALA A 204 -32.85 -52.34 72.27
C ALA A 204 -32.92 -53.74 72.86
N THR A 205 -33.75 -53.92 73.88
CA THR A 205 -34.06 -55.23 74.46
C THR A 205 -35.42 -55.69 73.95
N THR A 206 -35.52 -56.97 73.57
CA THR A 206 -36.81 -57.59 73.22
C THR A 206 -37.64 -57.82 74.49
N SER A 207 -38.94 -58.05 74.34
CA SER A 207 -39.80 -58.44 75.46
C SER A 207 -39.46 -59.86 75.95
N THR A 208 -39.56 -60.10 77.25
CA THR A 208 -39.39 -61.45 77.81
C THR A 208 -40.60 -62.30 77.44
N ASN A 209 -40.39 -63.31 76.60
CA ASN A 209 -41.40 -64.29 76.19
C ASN A 209 -40.76 -65.70 76.12
N GLY A 210 -41.56 -66.74 75.90
CA GLY A 210 -41.05 -68.11 75.70
C GLY A 210 -40.99 -69.00 76.95
N SER A 211 -41.61 -68.59 78.05
CA SER A 211 -41.86 -69.49 79.20
C SER A 211 -42.78 -70.62 78.78
N HIS A 212 -42.30 -71.86 78.89
CA HIS A 212 -43.06 -73.07 78.58
C HIS A 212 -42.59 -74.21 79.48
N THR A 213 -43.40 -75.26 79.62
CA THR A 213 -43.08 -76.44 80.44
C THR A 213 -43.16 -77.71 79.60
N HIS A 214 -42.39 -78.73 79.99
CA HIS A 214 -42.43 -80.09 79.41
C HIS A 214 -42.82 -81.08 80.51
N ALA A 215 -43.65 -82.07 80.20
CA ALA A 215 -44.05 -83.12 81.15
C ALA A 215 -43.18 -84.38 80.96
N PRO A 216 -42.48 -84.89 82.00
CA PRO A 216 -41.78 -86.16 81.89
C PRO A 216 -42.77 -87.33 81.90
N GLY A 217 -42.57 -88.31 81.03
CA GLY A 217 -43.37 -89.54 81.03
C GLY A 217 -43.10 -90.39 82.28
N GLN A 218 -44.15 -90.84 82.98
CA GLN A 218 -44.02 -91.74 84.13
C GLN A 218 -44.21 -93.20 83.72
N ALA A 219 -43.31 -94.08 84.18
CA ALA A 219 -43.44 -95.53 84.01
C ALA A 219 -43.89 -96.16 85.34
N ASP A 220 -44.98 -96.93 85.31
CA ASP A 220 -45.56 -97.59 86.49
C ASP A 220 -44.84 -98.93 86.74
N LEU A 221 -44.29 -99.13 87.95
CA LEU A 221 -43.40 -100.27 88.25
C LEU A 221 -44.17 -101.35 89.02
N THR A 222 -44.16 -102.58 88.51
CA THR A 222 -44.77 -103.73 89.20
C THR A 222 -43.92 -104.16 90.41
N ALA A 223 -44.59 -104.50 91.51
CA ALA A 223 -43.97 -104.90 92.78
C ALA A 223 -42.93 -106.01 92.58
N GLY A 224 -41.69 -105.75 93.02
CA GLY A 224 -40.54 -106.64 92.86
C GLY A 224 -39.49 -106.16 91.84
N THR A 225 -39.80 -105.12 91.05
CA THR A 225 -38.81 -104.45 90.18
C THR A 225 -38.24 -103.21 90.85
N SER A 226 -36.92 -102.98 90.72
CA SER A 226 -36.27 -101.75 91.17
C SER A 226 -35.98 -100.87 89.96
N PHE A 227 -36.56 -99.66 89.93
CA PHE A 227 -36.21 -98.64 88.96
C PHE A 227 -35.02 -97.84 89.47
N VAL A 228 -33.87 -98.11 88.87
CA VAL A 228 -32.64 -97.38 89.15
C VAL A 228 -32.60 -96.19 88.20
N VAL A 229 -32.90 -94.99 88.72
CA VAL A 229 -32.55 -93.74 88.03
C VAL A 229 -31.04 -93.60 88.11
N GLY A 230 -30.35 -93.83 86.99
CA GLY A 230 -28.92 -93.60 86.88
C GLY A 230 -28.61 -92.12 87.06
N VAL A 231 -28.23 -91.72 88.27
CA VAL A 231 -27.64 -90.41 88.54
C VAL A 231 -26.12 -90.53 88.44
N SER A 232 -25.49 -89.71 87.60
CA SER A 232 -24.02 -89.59 87.59
C SER A 232 -23.58 -88.63 88.71
N GLY A 233 -23.17 -89.16 89.88
CA GLY A 233 -22.66 -88.35 91.00
C GLY A 233 -22.38 -89.15 92.29
N ASN A 234 -21.55 -88.60 93.20
CA ASN A 234 -21.06 -89.25 94.42
C ASN A 234 -22.20 -89.47 95.46
N LEU A 235 -22.31 -90.69 96.01
CA LEU A 235 -23.45 -91.23 96.78
C LEU A 235 -23.56 -90.75 98.26
N GLY A 236 -22.99 -89.58 98.60
CA GLY A 236 -22.84 -89.12 99.98
C GLY A 236 -24.09 -88.47 100.61
N ASP A 237 -24.93 -87.79 99.85
CA ASP A 237 -26.04 -86.97 100.38
C ASP A 237 -27.23 -86.91 99.40
N TYR A 238 -27.96 -88.03 99.25
CA TYR A 238 -29.08 -88.10 98.29
C TYR A 238 -30.39 -87.54 98.89
N ASN A 239 -30.77 -86.33 98.47
CA ASN A 239 -32.11 -85.77 98.64
C ASN A 239 -32.85 -85.79 97.28
N PRO A 240 -33.93 -86.58 97.10
CA PRO A 240 -34.52 -86.87 95.79
C PRO A 240 -35.35 -85.74 95.16
N SER A 241 -35.23 -84.49 95.64
CA SER A 241 -36.09 -83.36 95.25
C SER A 241 -35.52 -82.45 94.14
N SER A 242 -34.39 -82.78 93.50
CA SER A 242 -33.71 -81.80 92.62
C SER A 242 -33.08 -82.34 91.32
N ILE A 243 -33.79 -83.16 90.54
CA ILE A 243 -33.37 -83.47 89.15
C ILE A 243 -33.89 -82.38 88.21
N ALA A 244 -32.99 -81.54 87.67
CA ALA A 244 -33.32 -80.51 86.67
C ALA A 244 -32.88 -80.96 85.25
N ALA A 245 -33.66 -80.59 84.22
CA ALA A 245 -33.29 -80.84 82.83
C ALA A 245 -32.11 -79.95 82.40
N THR A 246 -31.24 -80.46 81.50
CA THR A 246 -30.13 -79.69 80.92
C THR A 246 -30.66 -78.61 79.95
N ASN A 247 -30.09 -77.41 79.98
CA ASN A 247 -30.52 -76.29 79.13
C ASN A 247 -30.36 -76.57 77.61
N ALA A 248 -31.41 -76.29 76.83
CA ALA A 248 -31.40 -76.21 75.37
C ALA A 248 -32.30 -75.04 74.90
N GLY A 249 -32.00 -74.39 73.76
CA GLY A 249 -32.90 -73.39 73.14
C GLY A 249 -32.32 -72.02 72.74
N ALA A 250 -31.02 -71.88 72.45
CA ALA A 250 -30.49 -70.60 71.93
C ALA A 250 -30.83 -70.40 70.44
N TRP A 251 -31.48 -69.28 70.10
CA TRP A 251 -31.75 -68.85 68.72
C TRP A 251 -31.67 -67.31 68.62
N ASP A 252 -31.13 -66.78 67.51
CA ASP A 252 -31.02 -65.35 67.19
C ASP A 252 -31.77 -65.04 65.88
N GLY A 253 -32.48 -63.90 65.84
CA GLY A 253 -33.23 -63.43 64.68
C GLY A 253 -32.74 -62.07 64.19
N ALA A 254 -32.40 -61.97 62.90
CA ALA A 254 -31.98 -60.73 62.25
C ALA A 254 -33.15 -59.96 61.62
N THR A 255 -33.09 -58.61 61.66
CA THR A 255 -34.06 -57.72 60.98
C THR A 255 -33.34 -56.55 60.27
N ALA A 256 -33.97 -55.98 59.22
CA ALA A 256 -33.50 -54.80 58.49
C ALA A 256 -34.41 -53.58 58.77
N THR A 257 -33.85 -52.36 58.69
CA THR A 257 -34.58 -51.10 58.90
C THR A 257 -35.46 -50.72 57.69
N ALA A 258 -36.55 -49.99 57.92
CA ALA A 258 -37.40 -49.43 56.86
C ALA A 258 -36.71 -48.29 56.08
N SER A 259 -37.16 -48.03 54.85
CA SER A 259 -36.64 -46.94 54.01
C SER A 259 -36.90 -45.56 54.65
N GLY A 260 -35.85 -44.75 54.75
CA GLY A 260 -35.86 -43.38 55.28
C GLY A 260 -34.72 -42.55 54.67
N GLY A 261 -34.72 -41.23 54.89
CA GLY A 261 -33.67 -40.33 54.39
C GLY A 261 -34.03 -39.50 53.15
N SER A 262 -35.27 -39.58 52.65
CA SER A 262 -35.76 -38.64 51.64
C SER A 262 -35.81 -37.23 52.23
N HIS A 263 -34.96 -36.35 51.74
CA HIS A 263 -34.96 -34.94 52.09
C HIS A 263 -34.56 -34.13 50.86
N ASN A 264 -35.05 -32.89 50.80
CA ASN A 264 -34.64 -31.94 49.78
C ASN A 264 -33.62 -30.97 50.37
N HIS A 265 -32.59 -30.64 49.60
CA HIS A 265 -31.76 -29.48 49.87
C HIS A 265 -32.38 -28.25 49.20
N SER A 266 -32.58 -27.17 49.95
CA SER A 266 -32.82 -25.84 49.39
C SER A 266 -31.47 -25.20 49.08
N VAL A 267 -31.12 -25.12 47.80
CA VAL A 267 -29.96 -24.36 47.34
C VAL A 267 -30.40 -22.91 47.14
N SER A 268 -30.08 -22.02 48.07
CA SER A 268 -30.27 -20.58 47.88
C SER A 268 -29.05 -20.00 47.17
N GLY A 269 -29.11 -19.93 45.85
CA GLY A 269 -28.43 -18.88 45.09
C GLY A 269 -29.45 -17.79 44.79
N THR A 270 -29.02 -16.53 44.66
CA THR A 270 -29.88 -15.46 44.13
C THR A 270 -30.13 -15.71 42.63
N THR A 271 -30.95 -16.70 42.29
CA THR A 271 -31.60 -16.74 40.99
C THR A 271 -32.91 -15.99 41.14
N GLY A 272 -32.86 -14.69 40.84
CA GLY A 272 -34.06 -13.91 40.63
C GLY A 272 -34.93 -14.60 39.56
N SER A 273 -36.23 -14.52 39.77
CA SER A 273 -37.34 -14.73 38.83
C SER A 273 -36.98 -15.12 37.39
N ALA A 274 -37.66 -16.15 36.86
CA ALA A 274 -37.61 -16.60 35.46
C ALA A 274 -37.61 -15.41 34.47
N GLY A 275 -36.41 -15.09 34.02
CA GLY A 275 -36.06 -13.95 33.19
C GLY A 275 -34.55 -13.98 33.00
N SER A 276 -34.08 -13.57 31.81
CA SER A 276 -32.65 -13.57 31.46
C SER A 276 -31.88 -12.77 32.50
N HIS A 277 -31.03 -13.44 33.28
CA HIS A 277 -30.13 -12.82 34.23
C HIS A 277 -28.73 -13.41 34.07
N THR A 278 -27.73 -12.56 34.26
CA THR A 278 -26.31 -12.91 34.16
C THR A 278 -25.74 -13.13 35.56
N HIS A 279 -24.92 -14.16 35.73
CA HIS A 279 -24.13 -14.35 36.94
C HIS A 279 -22.77 -13.68 36.76
N LEU A 280 -22.34 -12.87 37.73
CA LEU A 280 -20.97 -12.36 37.78
C LEU A 280 -20.06 -13.47 38.30
N VAL A 281 -19.44 -14.22 37.40
CA VAL A 281 -18.43 -15.21 37.76
C VAL A 281 -17.08 -14.48 37.88
N SER A 282 -16.67 -14.13 39.10
CA SER A 282 -15.32 -13.61 39.35
C SER A 282 -14.37 -14.77 39.66
N GLY A 283 -13.59 -15.15 38.66
CA GLY A 283 -12.39 -15.96 38.83
C GLY A 283 -11.25 -15.27 38.10
N ASN A 284 -10.02 -15.43 38.58
CA ASN A 284 -8.87 -15.17 37.73
C ASN A 284 -8.96 -16.20 36.60
N THR A 285 -9.32 -15.78 35.39
CA THR A 285 -8.90 -16.54 34.22
C THR A 285 -7.38 -16.50 34.27
N GLY A 286 -6.76 -17.64 34.59
CA GLY A 286 -5.31 -17.77 34.51
C GLY A 286 -4.84 -17.21 33.18
N THR A 287 -3.73 -16.47 33.21
CA THR A 287 -3.06 -15.80 32.07
C THR A 287 -3.66 -16.19 30.73
N THR A 288 -4.53 -15.33 30.17
CA THR A 288 -4.90 -15.45 28.76
C THR A 288 -3.60 -15.47 27.97
N GLY A 289 -3.35 -16.60 27.29
CA GLY A 289 -2.13 -16.76 26.50
C GLY A 289 -2.01 -15.60 25.51
N ALA A 290 -0.79 -15.07 25.37
CA ALA A 290 -0.50 -14.09 24.34
C ALA A 290 -0.92 -14.68 22.98
N HIS A 291 -1.78 -13.97 22.26
CA HIS A 291 -2.10 -14.29 20.89
C HIS A 291 -1.75 -13.10 20.01
N THR A 292 -1.39 -13.39 18.77
CA THR A 292 -0.91 -12.39 17.82
C THR A 292 -1.86 -12.33 16.64
N HIS A 293 -2.12 -11.13 16.14
CA HIS A 293 -2.75 -10.91 14.85
C HIS A 293 -1.67 -10.65 13.80
N THR A 294 -1.78 -11.29 12.64
CA THR A 294 -0.96 -10.96 11.47
C THR A 294 -1.59 -9.77 10.77
N ILE A 295 -0.87 -8.65 10.73
CA ILE A 295 -1.26 -7.48 9.92
C ILE A 295 -0.42 -7.52 8.64
N THR A 296 -1.06 -7.74 7.50
CA THR A 296 -0.43 -7.63 6.18
C THR A 296 -0.48 -6.16 5.75
N SER A 297 0.68 -5.50 5.73
CA SER A 297 0.81 -4.18 5.12
C SER A 297 1.17 -4.36 3.65
N GLU A 298 0.17 -4.31 2.80
CA GLU A 298 0.36 -4.23 1.36
C GLU A 298 0.20 -2.76 0.96
N GLY A 299 1.21 -2.21 0.27
CA GLY A 299 1.08 -0.90 -0.34
C GLY A 299 -0.07 -0.93 -1.36
N GLY A 300 -0.81 0.17 -1.50
CA GLY A 300 -2.03 0.21 -2.33
C GLY A 300 -1.82 -0.06 -3.83
N GLY A 301 -0.60 -0.35 -4.29
CA GLY A 301 -0.26 -0.74 -5.67
C GLY A 301 -0.60 0.32 -6.73
N ALA A 302 -1.06 1.50 -6.32
CA ALA A 302 -1.47 2.55 -7.22
C ALA A 302 -0.25 3.21 -7.87
N ALA A 303 -0.31 3.38 -9.19
CA ALA A 303 0.70 4.15 -9.91
C ALA A 303 0.73 5.59 -9.36
N HIS A 304 1.92 6.06 -9.02
CA HIS A 304 2.13 7.45 -8.64
C HIS A 304 2.60 8.25 -9.87
N GLN A 305 2.01 9.43 -10.07
CA GLN A 305 2.46 10.35 -11.11
C GLN A 305 3.82 10.94 -10.69
N ASN A 306 4.91 10.35 -11.17
CA ASN A 306 6.28 10.80 -10.88
C ASN A 306 6.77 11.91 -11.84
N MET A 307 5.84 12.69 -12.41
CA MET A 307 6.20 13.78 -13.32
C MET A 307 6.54 15.03 -12.52
N GLN A 308 7.74 15.58 -12.74
CA GLN A 308 8.11 16.89 -12.20
C GLN A 308 7.15 17.98 -12.74
N PRO A 309 6.93 19.09 -12.01
CA PRO A 309 6.16 20.22 -12.51
C PRO A 309 6.67 20.65 -13.90
N SER A 310 5.81 20.49 -14.92
CA SER A 310 6.18 20.63 -16.33
C SER A 310 5.12 21.45 -17.09
N MET A 311 5.55 22.16 -18.13
CA MET A 311 4.66 22.89 -19.03
C MET A 311 4.83 22.36 -20.45
N ALA A 312 3.72 22.00 -21.10
CA ALA A 312 3.72 21.56 -22.48
C ALA A 312 3.79 22.76 -23.43
N VAL A 313 4.78 22.74 -24.33
CA VAL A 313 4.91 23.69 -25.44
C VAL A 313 5.17 22.90 -26.72
N GLY A 314 4.91 23.51 -27.87
CA GLY A 314 5.30 22.95 -29.16
C GLY A 314 6.81 22.99 -29.36
N TRP A 315 7.29 22.24 -30.34
CA TRP A 315 8.67 22.27 -30.78
C TRP A 315 8.73 22.56 -32.28
N LEU A 316 9.59 23.49 -32.66
CA LEU A 316 9.90 23.78 -34.06
C LEU A 316 11.33 23.35 -34.39
N ILE A 317 11.53 22.94 -35.63
CA ILE A 317 12.85 22.75 -36.24
C ILE A 317 13.04 23.77 -37.36
N LYS A 318 14.22 24.41 -37.41
CA LYS A 318 14.58 25.32 -38.50
C LYS A 318 14.85 24.53 -39.78
N ALA A 319 14.12 24.83 -40.85
CA ALA A 319 14.15 24.10 -42.11
C ALA A 319 14.95 24.80 -43.23
N ALA A 320 15.04 26.13 -43.20
CA ALA A 320 15.78 26.96 -44.15
C ALA A 320 16.33 28.23 -43.46
#